data_AF-A0A817TIC1-F1
#
_entry.id   AF-A0A817TIC1-F1
#
_cell.length_a   1.000
_cell.length_b   1.000
_cell.length_c   1.000
_cell.angle_alpha   90.00
_cell.angle_beta   90.00
_cell.angle_gamma   90.00
#
_symmetry.space_group_name_H-M   'P 1'
#
loop_
_entity.id
_entity.type
_entity.pdbx_description
1 polymer ?
#
loop_
_entity_poly.entity_id
_entity_poly.type
_entity_poly.pdbx_seq_one_letter_code
_entity_poly.pdbx_strand_id
1 'polypeptide(L)'
;MMDEEDNNDEEESIIEEQNVDDYDENQYFDIQNNFTLEEMEDIVEWVDKHPNYKFANAHNWIKNERSLILNYSPHQILNSDHCSFQKEYISPRTLSFTGERTTEVAVKKKNNITHSYTVQPITSADGKLLGKFFLILQEKENEFGTTVWKDLTVPSNVVVRASKSGKSSDEKHRTFLDEVLRPLVGRKFLLFLDCWTTHTDLRKFRAVFPHRDSQLLIFPQGSIGGGSWRLGEA
;
A
#
# COMPACT_ATOMS: atom_id res chain seq x y z
N MET A 1 48.42 -41.00 22.00
CA MET A 1 48.70 -40.15 20.84
C MET A 1 47.57 -40.42 19.87
N MET A 2 46.59 -39.54 19.91
CA MET A 2 45.47 -39.49 18.97
C MET A 2 45.99 -38.80 17.70
N ASP A 3 45.61 -39.30 16.54
CA ASP A 3 44.73 -38.61 15.59
C ASP A 3 44.80 -39.36 14.25
N GLU A 4 43.68 -40.01 13.91
CA GLU A 4 43.38 -40.53 12.59
C GLU A 4 43.01 -39.34 11.69
N GLU A 5 43.75 -39.17 10.59
CA GLU A 5 43.39 -38.24 9.51
C GLU A 5 42.30 -38.89 8.64
N ASP A 6 41.05 -38.49 8.86
CA ASP A 6 39.94 -38.73 7.93
C ASP A 6 40.08 -37.78 6.72
N ASN A 7 40.59 -38.31 5.62
CA ASN A 7 40.40 -37.75 4.28
C ASN A 7 38.96 -38.03 3.84
N ASN A 8 38.09 -37.02 3.88
CA ASN A 8 36.86 -37.00 3.09
C ASN A 8 37.07 -36.07 1.91
N ASP A 9 37.35 -36.67 0.75
CA ASP A 9 37.29 -36.02 -0.54
C ASP A 9 35.86 -35.53 -0.80
N GLU A 10 35.73 -34.22 -1.02
CA GLU A 10 34.50 -33.56 -1.42
C GLU A 10 34.11 -34.01 -2.84
N GLU A 11 33.13 -34.92 -2.97
CA GLU A 11 32.42 -35.13 -4.23
C GLU A 11 31.52 -33.91 -4.50
N GLU A 12 31.99 -33.00 -5.35
CA GLU A 12 31.17 -32.00 -6.03
C GLU A 12 30.11 -32.70 -6.89
N SER A 13 28.87 -32.78 -6.40
CA SER A 13 27.73 -33.13 -7.24
C SER A 13 27.20 -31.89 -7.95
N ILE A 14 27.40 -31.86 -9.27
CA ILE A 14 26.83 -30.89 -10.20
C ILE A 14 25.31 -31.07 -10.17
N ILE A 15 24.59 -30.12 -9.58
CA ILE A 15 23.12 -30.07 -9.66
C ILE A 15 22.77 -29.47 -11.03
N GLU A 16 22.21 -30.31 -11.91
CA GLU A 16 21.62 -29.90 -13.18
C GLU A 16 20.52 -28.85 -12.94
N GLU A 17 20.67 -27.66 -13.55
CA GLU A 17 19.63 -26.64 -13.60
C GLU A 17 18.40 -27.20 -14.34
N GLN A 18 17.38 -27.61 -13.59
CA GLN A 18 16.05 -27.79 -14.15
C GLN A 18 15.48 -26.39 -14.45
N ASN A 19 15.34 -26.09 -15.74
CA ASN A 19 14.55 -24.97 -16.25
C ASN A 19 13.11 -25.09 -15.73
N VAL A 20 12.76 -24.30 -14.71
CA VAL A 20 11.39 -24.11 -14.23
C VAL A 20 10.86 -22.78 -14.77
N ASP A 21 10.89 -22.62 -16.09
CA ASP A 21 10.33 -21.46 -16.79
C ASP A 21 9.29 -21.93 -17.82
N ASP A 22 8.22 -22.54 -17.32
CA ASP A 22 6.99 -22.77 -18.10
C ASP A 22 5.78 -22.16 -17.37
N TYR A 23 6.00 -21.00 -16.74
CA TYR A 23 4.93 -20.19 -16.16
C TYR A 23 4.26 -19.39 -17.28
N ASP A 24 3.24 -19.97 -17.91
CA ASP A 24 2.41 -19.27 -18.89
C ASP A 24 1.42 -18.33 -18.17
N GLU A 25 1.78 -17.06 -18.08
CA GLU A 25 0.89 -15.99 -17.58
C GLU A 25 -0.45 -15.91 -18.34
N ASN A 26 -0.56 -16.53 -19.52
CA ASN A 26 -1.80 -16.50 -20.30
C ASN A 26 -2.83 -17.55 -19.87
N GLN A 27 -2.48 -18.50 -19.00
CA GLN A 27 -3.38 -19.60 -18.63
C GLN A 27 -4.54 -19.18 -17.71
N TYR A 28 -4.52 -17.94 -17.19
CA TYR A 28 -5.53 -17.38 -16.29
C TYR A 28 -6.18 -16.08 -16.79
N PHE A 29 -6.22 -15.84 -18.10
CA PHE A 29 -6.91 -14.66 -18.66
C PHE A 29 -8.43 -14.61 -18.39
N ASP A 30 -9.03 -15.72 -17.97
CA ASP A 30 -10.48 -15.85 -17.81
C ASP A 30 -11.01 -15.63 -16.38
N ILE A 31 -10.19 -15.26 -15.41
CA ILE A 31 -10.71 -14.70 -14.14
C ILE A 31 -10.93 -13.20 -14.31
N GLN A 32 -11.72 -12.82 -15.32
CA GLN A 32 -12.40 -11.54 -15.26
C GLN A 32 -13.51 -11.69 -14.23
N ASN A 33 -13.32 -11.13 -13.03
CA ASN A 33 -14.41 -10.88 -12.10
C ASN A 33 -15.36 -9.82 -12.73
N ASN A 34 -16.09 -10.24 -13.76
CA ASN A 34 -17.08 -9.43 -14.44
C ASN A 34 -18.34 -9.48 -13.60
N PHE A 35 -18.42 -8.59 -12.60
CA PHE A 35 -19.70 -8.28 -11.98
C PHE A 35 -20.67 -7.84 -13.07
N THR A 36 -21.78 -8.55 -13.19
CA THR A 36 -22.88 -8.15 -14.08
C THR A 36 -23.55 -6.89 -13.54
N LEU A 37 -24.22 -6.14 -14.43
CA LEU A 37 -25.02 -4.98 -14.02
C LEU A 37 -26.12 -5.37 -13.01
N GLU A 38 -26.71 -6.56 -13.18
CA GLU A 38 -27.71 -7.12 -12.27
C GLU A 38 -27.11 -7.36 -10.87
N GLU A 39 -25.93 -7.99 -10.78
CA GLU A 39 -25.24 -8.16 -9.50
C GLU A 39 -24.86 -6.82 -8.85
N MET A 40 -24.51 -5.80 -9.65
CA MET A 40 -24.26 -4.46 -9.13
C MET A 40 -25.54 -3.80 -8.59
N GLU A 41 -26.67 -3.97 -9.29
CA GLU A 41 -27.98 -3.47 -8.85
C GLU A 41 -28.43 -4.15 -7.56
N ASP A 42 -28.26 -5.46 -7.45
CA ASP A 42 -28.56 -6.24 -6.24
C ASP A 42 -27.72 -5.78 -5.04
N ILE A 43 -26.43 -5.50 -5.25
CA ILE A 43 -25.56 -4.94 -4.20
C ILE A 43 -26.08 -3.56 -3.78
N VAL A 44 -26.43 -2.69 -4.73
CA VAL A 44 -26.96 -1.35 -4.42
C VAL A 44 -28.27 -1.44 -3.64
N GLU A 45 -29.18 -2.32 -4.05
CA GLU A 45 -30.46 -2.53 -3.37
C GLU A 45 -30.25 -3.10 -1.96
N TRP A 46 -29.35 -4.07 -1.81
CA TRP A 46 -28.99 -4.63 -0.50
C TRP A 46 -28.42 -3.55 0.42
N VAL A 47 -27.53 -2.70 -0.10
CA VAL A 47 -26.91 -1.60 0.65
C VAL A 47 -27.97 -0.59 1.12
N ASP A 48 -28.92 -0.21 0.27
CA ASP A 48 -29.99 0.73 0.60
C ASP A 48 -30.95 0.14 1.67
N LYS A 49 -31.17 -1.18 1.68
CA LYS A 49 -31.97 -1.89 2.72
C LYS A 49 -31.26 -2.04 4.06
N HIS A 50 -29.94 -1.86 4.12
CA HIS A 50 -29.10 -2.18 5.29
C HIS A 50 -28.26 -0.97 5.76
N PRO A 51 -28.89 0.15 6.19
CA PRO A 51 -28.23 1.43 6.43
C PRO A 51 -27.15 1.41 7.53
N ASN A 52 -27.19 0.42 8.43
CA ASN A 52 -26.24 0.30 9.53
C ASN A 52 -24.94 -0.43 9.15
N TYR A 53 -24.85 -0.99 7.95
CA TYR A 53 -23.66 -1.70 7.49
C TYR A 53 -22.60 -0.73 6.96
N LYS A 54 -21.33 -1.11 7.07
CA LYS A 54 -20.17 -0.27 6.68
C LYS A 54 -20.25 0.22 5.22
N PHE A 55 -20.70 -0.65 4.32
CA PHE A 55 -20.87 -0.32 2.90
C PHE A 55 -22.00 0.70 2.67
N ALA A 56 -23.08 0.62 3.44
CA ALA A 56 -24.17 1.61 3.38
C ALA A 56 -23.75 2.99 3.89
N ASN A 57 -22.93 3.05 4.93
CA ASN A 57 -22.35 4.31 5.40
C ASN A 57 -21.46 4.95 4.32
N ALA A 58 -20.64 4.16 3.63
CA ALA A 58 -19.81 4.66 2.53
C ALA A 58 -20.66 5.16 1.35
N HIS A 59 -21.68 4.41 0.96
CA HIS A 59 -22.60 4.78 -0.13
C HIS A 59 -23.36 6.06 0.15
N ASN A 60 -23.96 6.17 1.34
CA ASN A 60 -24.69 7.36 1.76
C ASN A 60 -23.75 8.58 1.85
N TRP A 61 -22.51 8.39 2.31
CA TRP A 61 -21.50 9.44 2.30
C TRP A 61 -21.19 9.91 0.88
N ILE A 62 -20.94 9.00 -0.08
CA ILE A 62 -20.73 9.37 -1.49
C ILE A 62 -21.94 10.10 -2.06
N LYS A 63 -23.17 9.63 -1.78
CA LYS A 63 -24.41 10.31 -2.20
C LYS A 63 -24.45 11.76 -1.69
N ASN A 64 -24.04 12.00 -0.45
CA ASN A 64 -24.01 13.33 0.16
C ASN A 64 -22.93 14.23 -0.46
N GLU A 65 -21.74 13.69 -0.73
CA GLU A 65 -20.61 14.44 -1.31
C GLU A 65 -20.70 14.60 -2.83
N ARG A 66 -21.65 13.92 -3.49
CA ARG A 66 -21.77 13.89 -4.96
C ARG A 66 -21.81 15.28 -5.59
N SER A 67 -22.58 16.20 -5.00
CA SER A 67 -22.70 17.57 -5.50
C SER A 67 -21.36 18.32 -5.47
N LEU A 68 -20.55 18.10 -4.43
CA LEU A 68 -19.19 18.64 -4.34
C LEU A 68 -18.27 18.02 -5.37
N ILE A 69 -18.27 16.68 -5.49
CA ILE A 69 -17.43 15.93 -6.42
C ILE A 69 -17.66 16.38 -7.87
N LEU A 70 -18.92 16.60 -8.25
CA LEU A 70 -19.30 17.04 -9.59
C LEU A 70 -18.79 18.44 -9.96
N ASN A 71 -18.32 19.24 -9.00
CA ASN A 71 -17.72 20.55 -9.27
C ASN A 71 -16.25 20.48 -9.74
N TYR A 72 -15.67 19.28 -9.82
CA TYR A 72 -14.29 19.04 -10.21
C TYR A 72 -14.21 18.21 -11.49
N SER A 73 -13.22 18.51 -12.34
CA SER A 73 -12.90 17.64 -13.47
C SER A 73 -12.19 16.37 -13.01
N PRO A 74 -12.28 15.23 -13.73
CA PRO A 74 -11.66 13.97 -13.31
C PRO A 74 -10.17 14.04 -12.96
N HIS A 75 -9.37 14.81 -13.72
CA HIS A 75 -7.94 15.03 -13.43
C HIS A 75 -7.67 15.89 -12.18
N GLN A 76 -8.68 16.57 -11.64
CA GLN A 76 -8.59 17.39 -10.42
C GLN A 76 -9.01 16.61 -9.17
N ILE A 77 -9.61 15.43 -9.35
CA ILE A 77 -10.02 14.55 -8.27
C ILE A 77 -8.90 13.54 -8.06
N LEU A 78 -8.32 13.54 -6.87
CA LEU A 78 -7.13 12.80 -6.51
C LEU A 78 -7.42 11.85 -5.36
N ASN A 79 -6.89 10.65 -5.43
CA ASN A 79 -6.89 9.67 -4.35
C ASN A 79 -5.45 9.34 -3.97
N SER A 80 -5.20 9.16 -2.67
CA SER A 80 -3.90 8.72 -2.19
C SER A 80 -4.07 7.87 -0.94
N ASP A 81 -3.28 6.80 -0.85
CA ASP A 81 -3.27 5.90 0.29
C ASP A 81 -1.86 5.37 0.53
N HIS A 82 -1.55 4.97 1.76
CA HIS A 82 -0.31 4.30 2.10
C HIS A 82 -0.38 2.82 1.71
N CYS A 83 0.62 2.35 0.97
CA CYS A 83 0.82 0.93 0.69
C CYS A 83 2.14 0.47 1.31
N SER A 84 2.08 -0.53 2.18
CA SER A 84 3.26 -1.12 2.81
C SER A 84 3.70 -2.38 2.04
N PHE A 85 4.97 -2.43 1.69
CA PHE A 85 5.59 -3.56 0.98
C PHE A 85 6.64 -4.22 1.87
N GLN A 86 6.61 -5.55 1.96
CA GLN A 86 7.73 -6.31 2.49
C GLN A 86 8.91 -6.23 1.52
N LYS A 87 10.14 -6.27 2.04
CA LYS A 87 11.35 -6.24 1.20
C LYS A 87 11.55 -7.56 0.45
N GLU A 88 10.98 -8.63 0.97
CA GLU A 88 10.96 -9.96 0.36
C GLU A 88 9.54 -10.51 0.45
N TYR A 89 8.99 -10.88 -0.70
CA TYR A 89 7.70 -11.55 -0.77
C TYR A 89 7.88 -13.03 -0.44
N ILE A 90 7.06 -13.53 0.47
CA ILE A 90 6.99 -14.96 0.78
C ILE A 90 5.54 -15.36 0.76
N SER A 91 5.25 -16.46 0.07
CA SER A 91 3.92 -17.06 0.10
C SER A 91 3.60 -17.50 1.53
N PRO A 92 2.49 -17.04 2.14
CA PRO A 92 2.03 -17.59 3.40
C PRO A 92 1.54 -19.05 3.26
N ARG A 93 1.38 -19.52 2.02
CA ARG A 93 1.05 -20.91 1.70
C ARG A 93 2.33 -21.66 1.38
N THR A 94 2.60 -22.69 2.17
CA THR A 94 3.69 -23.64 1.95
C THR A 94 3.12 -25.06 2.02
N LEU A 95 3.71 -26.00 1.27
CA LEU A 95 3.33 -27.42 1.34
C LEU A 95 4.08 -28.05 2.52
N SER A 96 3.34 -28.59 3.49
CA SER A 96 3.87 -29.22 4.71
C SER A 96 3.10 -30.48 5.04
N PHE A 97 3.58 -31.26 6.02
CA PHE A 97 2.89 -32.46 6.46
C PHE A 97 1.65 -32.13 7.30
N THR A 98 0.56 -32.86 7.07
CA THR A 98 -0.68 -32.71 7.81
C THR A 98 -0.45 -32.95 9.31
N GLY A 99 -0.89 -32.00 10.14
CA GLY A 99 -0.77 -32.08 11.60
C GLY A 99 0.47 -31.39 12.19
N GLU A 100 1.35 -30.82 11.35
CA GLU A 100 2.47 -30.02 11.85
C GLU A 100 2.00 -28.70 12.48
N ARG A 101 2.55 -28.38 13.65
CA ARG A 101 2.23 -27.15 14.38
C ARG A 101 2.93 -25.93 13.79
N THR A 102 4.11 -26.13 13.22
CA THR A 102 4.99 -25.09 12.69
C THR A 102 5.70 -25.62 11.46
N THR A 103 5.67 -24.85 10.38
CA THR A 103 6.44 -25.12 9.16
C THR A 103 7.56 -24.11 9.04
N GLU A 104 8.78 -24.59 8.77
CA GLU A 104 9.93 -23.73 8.50
C GLU A 104 9.94 -23.31 7.03
N VAL A 105 10.34 -22.06 6.77
CA VAL A 105 10.44 -21.51 5.42
C VAL A 105 11.83 -20.93 5.23
N ALA A 106 12.47 -21.26 4.11
CA ALA A 106 13.76 -20.69 3.74
C ALA A 106 13.57 -19.27 3.20
N VAL A 107 14.35 -18.32 3.71
CA VAL A 107 14.27 -16.90 3.34
C VAL A 107 15.69 -16.37 3.13
N LYS A 108 15.86 -15.39 2.23
CA LYS A 108 17.21 -14.82 1.98
C LYS A 108 17.74 -14.12 3.22
N LYS A 109 16.90 -13.28 3.84
CA LYS A 109 17.22 -12.60 5.11
C LYS A 109 15.96 -12.42 5.95
N LYS A 110 16.01 -12.83 7.22
CA LYS A 110 14.92 -12.61 8.20
C LYS A 110 14.49 -11.14 8.31
N ASN A 111 15.40 -10.20 8.10
CA ASN A 111 15.08 -8.77 8.11
C ASN A 111 14.17 -8.36 6.96
N ASN A 112 14.23 -9.01 5.80
CA ASN A 112 13.45 -8.61 4.63
C ASN A 112 11.95 -8.92 4.77
N ILE A 113 11.63 -9.91 5.59
CA ILE A 113 10.27 -10.40 5.84
C ILE A 113 9.63 -9.70 7.05
N THR A 114 10.47 -9.13 7.92
CA THR A 114 10.05 -8.42 9.14
C THR A 114 10.03 -6.90 8.97
N HIS A 115 10.81 -6.37 8.03
CA HIS A 115 10.86 -4.95 7.74
C HIS A 115 10.09 -4.68 6.45
N SER A 116 9.33 -3.59 6.47
CA SER A 116 8.61 -3.09 5.32
C SER A 116 9.06 -1.68 5.00
N TYR A 117 8.71 -1.24 3.80
CA TYR A 117 8.73 0.17 3.45
C TYR A 117 7.32 0.58 3.03
N THR A 118 7.01 1.86 3.19
CA THR A 118 5.70 2.40 2.81
C THR A 118 5.86 3.31 1.61
N VAL A 119 5.02 3.14 0.60
CA VAL A 119 4.89 4.02 -0.55
C VAL A 119 3.53 4.70 -0.50
N GLN A 120 3.47 5.98 -0.85
CA GLN A 120 2.24 6.72 -1.03
C GLN A 120 2.14 7.24 -2.47
N PRO A 121 1.47 6.50 -3.37
CA PRO A 121 1.14 7.00 -4.70
C PRO A 121 -0.03 7.99 -4.64
N ILE A 122 -0.21 8.75 -5.72
CA ILE A 122 -1.38 9.58 -5.94
C ILE A 122 -1.95 9.23 -7.31
N THR A 123 -3.23 8.89 -7.39
CA THR A 123 -3.94 8.65 -8.64
C THR A 123 -5.05 9.66 -8.84
N SER A 124 -5.34 10.04 -10.08
CA SER A 124 -6.48 10.87 -10.43
C SER A 124 -7.68 10.04 -10.87
N ALA A 125 -8.89 10.64 -10.85
CA ALA A 125 -10.11 9.95 -11.25
C ALA A 125 -10.20 9.66 -12.75
N ASP A 126 -9.35 10.27 -13.59
CA ASP A 126 -9.15 9.87 -15.00
C ASP A 126 -8.12 8.73 -15.15
N GLY A 127 -7.73 8.06 -14.06
CA GLY A 127 -6.92 6.85 -14.08
C GLY A 127 -5.41 7.08 -14.20
N LYS A 128 -4.93 8.32 -14.03
CA LYS A 128 -3.48 8.61 -14.14
C LYS A 128 -2.80 8.51 -12.79
N LEU A 129 -1.64 7.86 -12.77
CA LEU A 129 -0.70 7.92 -11.66
C LEU A 129 0.09 9.23 -11.75
N LEU A 130 0.04 10.05 -10.71
CA LEU A 130 0.83 11.27 -10.66
C LEU A 130 2.27 10.88 -10.37
N GLY A 131 3.20 11.39 -11.19
CA GLY A 131 4.55 10.84 -11.31
C GLY A 131 5.47 10.99 -10.10
N LYS A 132 5.03 11.58 -8.98
CA LYS A 132 5.85 11.80 -7.78
C LYS A 132 5.36 10.96 -6.60
N PHE A 133 6.28 10.26 -5.94
CA PHE A 133 5.98 9.31 -4.87
C PHE A 133 6.57 9.75 -3.54
N PHE A 134 5.91 9.39 -2.45
CA PHE A 134 6.47 9.45 -1.11
C PHE A 134 6.89 8.06 -0.66
N LEU A 135 8.13 7.90 -0.24
CA LEU A 135 8.71 6.65 0.21
C LEU A 135 9.18 6.80 1.66
N ILE A 136 8.73 5.90 2.53
CA ILE A 136 9.17 5.83 3.91
C ILE A 136 9.93 4.53 4.10
N LEU A 137 11.24 4.64 4.33
CA LEU A 137 12.11 3.52 4.64
C LEU A 137 12.20 3.33 6.16
N GLN A 138 12.24 2.07 6.58
CA GLN A 138 12.44 1.75 7.99
C GLN A 138 13.92 1.82 8.35
N GLU A 139 14.26 2.67 9.31
CA GLU A 139 15.61 2.85 9.86
C GLU A 139 15.60 2.67 11.38
N LYS A 140 16.77 2.51 12.00
CA LYS A 140 16.86 2.36 13.46
C LYS A 140 16.35 3.62 14.19
N GLU A 141 16.70 4.77 13.65
CA GLU A 141 16.26 6.09 14.08
C GLU A 141 15.25 6.67 13.06
N ASN A 142 14.72 7.86 13.31
CA ASN A 142 13.79 8.52 12.38
C ASN A 142 14.49 9.24 11.20
N GLU A 143 15.78 8.98 11.00
CA GLU A 143 16.64 9.61 10.01
C GLU A 143 17.59 8.59 9.37
N PHE A 144 18.08 8.91 8.18
CA PHE A 144 19.12 8.11 7.53
C PHE A 144 20.48 8.41 8.17
N GLY A 145 21.24 7.36 8.48
CA GLY A 145 22.64 7.51 8.85
C GLY A 145 23.45 8.16 7.73
N THR A 146 24.51 8.89 8.07
CA THR A 146 25.31 9.67 7.10
C THR A 146 25.84 8.83 5.94
N THR A 147 26.28 7.60 6.20
CA THR A 147 26.76 6.69 5.15
C THR A 147 25.61 6.25 4.24
N VAL A 148 24.48 5.83 4.83
CA VAL A 148 23.28 5.42 4.08
C VAL A 148 22.82 6.54 3.16
N TRP A 149 22.76 7.78 3.67
CA TRP A 149 22.34 8.92 2.86
C TRP A 149 23.29 9.22 1.68
N LYS A 150 24.60 9.02 1.86
CA LYS A 150 25.59 9.23 0.78
C LYS A 150 25.47 8.18 -0.32
N ASP A 151 25.19 6.94 0.05
CA ASP A 151 25.12 5.82 -0.90
C ASP A 151 23.73 5.67 -1.54
N LEU A 152 22.70 6.26 -0.93
CA LEU A 152 21.32 6.19 -1.42
C LEU A 152 21.15 7.01 -2.70
N THR A 153 20.88 6.32 -3.80
CA THR A 153 20.45 6.95 -5.05
C THR A 153 18.93 7.15 -5.02
N VAL A 154 18.48 8.40 -4.94
CA VAL A 154 17.05 8.76 -4.92
C VAL A 154 16.64 9.29 -6.29
N PRO A 155 15.68 8.65 -6.99
CA PRO A 155 15.13 9.19 -8.23
C PRO A 155 14.51 10.57 -8.02
N SER A 156 14.60 11.45 -9.03
CA SER A 156 14.10 12.84 -8.93
C SER A 156 12.61 12.95 -8.63
N ASN A 157 11.85 11.91 -8.92
CA ASN A 157 10.42 11.82 -8.70
C ASN A 157 10.04 11.08 -7.39
N VAL A 158 11.00 10.82 -6.51
CA VAL A 158 10.77 10.18 -5.22
C VAL A 158 11.21 11.12 -4.10
N VAL A 159 10.31 11.34 -3.13
CA VAL A 159 10.66 11.99 -1.86
C VAL A 159 10.78 10.89 -0.83
N VAL A 160 11.99 10.69 -0.33
CA VAL A 160 12.27 9.63 0.65
C VAL A 160 12.40 10.20 2.06
N ARG A 161 11.84 9.50 3.05
CA ARG A 161 12.02 9.78 4.48
C ARG A 161 12.29 8.48 5.24
N ALA A 162 12.91 8.60 6.40
CA ALA A 162 13.15 7.47 7.30
C ALA A 162 12.16 7.48 8.46
N SER A 163 11.75 6.31 8.95
CA SER A 163 11.09 6.19 10.27
C SER A 163 11.47 4.90 10.97
N LYS A 164 11.37 4.91 12.30
CA LYS A 164 11.67 3.72 13.11
C LYS A 164 10.80 2.50 12.78
N SER A 165 9.56 2.74 12.40
CA SER A 165 8.55 1.70 12.14
C SER A 165 8.26 1.47 10.65
N GLY A 166 8.86 2.24 9.75
CA GLY A 166 8.47 2.28 8.33
C GLY A 166 7.11 2.95 8.08
N LYS A 167 6.44 3.47 9.12
CA LYS A 167 5.12 4.12 9.05
C LYS A 167 5.22 5.64 8.95
N SER A 168 4.14 6.25 8.49
CA SER A 168 3.98 7.70 8.43
C SER A 168 3.75 8.33 9.82
N SER A 169 3.83 9.65 9.88
CA SER A 169 3.62 10.49 11.06
C SER A 169 3.11 11.86 10.60
N ASP A 170 2.68 12.72 11.53
CA ASP A 170 2.22 14.08 11.20
C ASP A 170 3.22 14.90 10.40
N GLU A 171 4.50 14.83 10.78
CA GLU A 171 5.60 15.49 10.06
C GLU A 171 5.79 14.94 8.64
N LYS A 172 5.68 13.62 8.49
CA LYS A 172 5.82 12.94 7.20
C LYS A 172 4.64 13.21 6.29
N HIS A 173 3.43 13.27 6.84
CA HIS A 173 2.26 13.67 6.08
C HIS A 173 2.35 15.13 5.62
N ARG A 174 2.87 16.03 6.46
CA ARG A 174 3.18 17.41 6.02
C ARG A 174 4.19 17.41 4.87
N THR A 175 5.24 16.60 4.97
CA THR A 175 6.23 16.43 3.89
C THR A 175 5.56 15.94 2.60
N PHE A 176 4.69 14.94 2.69
CA PHE A 176 3.92 14.44 1.54
C PHE A 176 3.10 15.58 0.89
N LEU A 177 2.32 16.32 1.68
CA LEU A 177 1.51 17.42 1.14
C LEU A 177 2.37 18.51 0.48
N ASP A 178 3.49 18.88 1.10
CA ASP A 178 4.31 20.02 0.70
C ASP A 178 5.28 19.71 -0.44
N GLU A 179 5.99 18.58 -0.36
CA GLU A 179 7.05 18.23 -1.31
C GLU A 179 6.55 17.31 -2.42
N VAL A 180 5.51 16.50 -2.18
CA VAL A 180 4.97 15.55 -3.17
C VAL A 180 3.75 16.12 -3.86
N LEU A 181 2.67 16.39 -3.12
CA LEU A 181 1.39 16.79 -3.71
C LEU A 181 1.41 18.21 -4.28
N ARG A 182 1.91 19.19 -3.53
CA ARG A 182 1.90 20.61 -3.93
C ARG A 182 2.48 20.91 -5.32
N PRO A 183 3.63 20.34 -5.74
CA PRO A 183 4.15 20.59 -7.08
C PRO A 183 3.34 19.92 -8.20
N LEU A 184 2.51 18.92 -7.88
CA LEU A 184 1.73 18.17 -8.86
C LEU A 184 0.34 18.75 -9.12
N VAL A 185 -0.18 19.56 -8.19
CA VAL A 185 -1.58 20.02 -8.23
C VAL A 185 -1.70 21.50 -8.56
N GLY A 186 -2.76 21.84 -9.31
CA GLY A 186 -3.10 23.21 -9.67
C GLY A 186 -3.75 24.02 -8.54
N ARG A 187 -4.44 25.11 -8.93
CA ARG A 187 -5.19 25.96 -7.99
C ARG A 187 -6.46 25.30 -7.46
N LYS A 188 -7.07 24.40 -8.22
CA LYS A 188 -8.32 23.73 -7.87
C LYS A 188 -8.13 22.22 -7.93
N PHE A 189 -8.39 21.53 -6.82
CA PHE A 189 -8.34 20.07 -6.74
C PHE A 189 -9.12 19.54 -5.53
N LEU A 190 -9.48 18.27 -5.60
CA LEU A 190 -10.16 17.53 -4.53
C LEU A 190 -9.27 16.34 -4.17
N LEU A 191 -8.86 16.22 -2.91
CA LEU A 191 -8.05 15.10 -2.43
C LEU A 191 -8.90 14.18 -1.55
N PHE A 192 -8.87 12.88 -1.83
CA PHE A 192 -9.43 11.81 -1.01
C PHE A 192 -8.32 11.13 -0.22
N LEU A 193 -8.54 10.98 1.09
CA LEU A 193 -7.69 10.20 2.02
C LEU A 193 -8.56 9.34 2.94
N ASP A 194 -7.95 8.33 3.55
CA ASP A 194 -8.58 7.53 4.61
C ASP A 194 -8.76 8.31 5.92
N CYS A 195 -9.57 7.77 6.84
CA CYS A 195 -9.85 8.37 8.14
C CYS A 195 -8.75 8.11 9.18
N TRP A 196 -7.49 8.20 8.77
CA TRP A 196 -6.38 8.08 9.69
C TRP A 196 -6.12 9.39 10.42
N THR A 197 -5.73 9.32 11.70
CA THR A 197 -5.65 10.48 12.60
C THR A 197 -4.72 11.59 12.09
N THR A 198 -3.70 11.22 11.31
CA THR A 198 -2.78 12.19 10.70
C THR A 198 -3.38 12.92 9.49
N HIS A 199 -4.37 12.33 8.82
CA HIS A 199 -5.01 12.89 7.62
C HIS A 199 -6.20 13.80 7.94
N THR A 200 -6.83 13.64 9.11
CA THR A 200 -8.10 14.32 9.45
C THR A 200 -7.94 15.80 9.84
N ASP A 201 -6.72 16.31 10.05
CA ASP A 201 -6.53 17.71 10.44
C ASP A 201 -6.55 18.67 9.23
N LEU A 202 -7.75 19.15 8.91
CA LEU A 202 -8.00 20.13 7.85
C LEU A 202 -7.16 21.41 7.98
N ARG A 203 -6.72 21.79 9.19
CA ARG A 203 -5.90 23.00 9.38
C ARG A 203 -4.52 22.82 8.79
N LYS A 204 -3.93 21.62 8.95
CA LYS A 204 -2.62 21.28 8.36
C LYS A 204 -2.71 21.30 6.84
N PHE A 205 -3.77 20.73 6.27
CA PHE A 205 -4.00 20.76 4.83
C PHE A 205 -4.12 22.21 4.30
N ARG A 206 -4.97 23.03 4.92
CA ARG A 206 -5.16 24.44 4.53
C ARG A 206 -3.92 25.29 4.70
N ALA A 207 -3.07 25.00 5.69
CA ALA A 207 -1.80 25.67 5.88
C ALA A 207 -0.79 25.37 4.76
N VAL A 208 -0.83 24.17 4.18
CA VAL A 208 -0.04 23.81 3.00
C VAL A 208 -0.64 24.45 1.74
N PHE A 209 -1.97 24.52 1.60
CA PHE A 209 -2.60 25.06 0.41
C PHE A 209 -3.33 26.39 0.65
N PRO A 210 -2.65 27.46 1.11
CA PRO A 210 -3.29 28.74 1.29
C PRO A 210 -3.69 29.30 -0.08
N HIS A 211 -4.88 29.88 -0.16
CA HIS A 211 -5.40 30.52 -1.38
C HIS A 211 -5.63 29.59 -2.58
N ARG A 212 -5.67 28.27 -2.37
CA ARG A 212 -6.12 27.31 -3.39
C ARG A 212 -7.59 26.95 -3.16
N ASP A 213 -8.31 26.73 -4.25
CA ASP A 213 -9.65 26.12 -4.25
C ASP A 213 -9.52 24.60 -4.09
N SER A 214 -8.92 24.21 -2.96
CA SER A 214 -8.60 22.82 -2.64
C SER A 214 -9.48 22.31 -1.52
N GLN A 215 -10.06 21.13 -1.71
CA GLN A 215 -10.86 20.46 -0.70
C GLN A 215 -10.24 19.11 -0.33
N LEU A 216 -10.40 18.73 0.93
CA LEU A 216 -10.01 17.43 1.46
C LEU A 216 -11.26 16.67 1.86
N LEU A 217 -11.49 15.53 1.24
CA LEU A 217 -12.53 14.58 1.63
C LEU A 217 -11.88 13.39 2.33
N ILE A 218 -12.41 13.09 3.51
CA ILE A 218 -11.98 11.97 4.32
C ILE A 218 -13.06 10.90 4.24
N PHE A 219 -12.67 9.69 3.84
CA PHE A 219 -13.59 8.56 3.86
C PHE A 219 -14.14 8.32 5.27
N PRO A 220 -15.40 7.88 5.43
CA PRO A 220 -15.93 7.54 6.73
C PRO A 220 -15.12 6.44 7.41
N GLN A 221 -15.08 6.47 8.73
CA GLN A 221 -14.39 5.43 9.50
C GLN A 221 -15.01 4.06 9.21
N GLY A 222 -14.16 3.07 8.94
CA GLY A 222 -14.60 1.70 8.67
C GLY A 222 -15.06 1.45 7.23
N SER A 223 -15.00 2.45 6.34
CA SER A 223 -15.26 2.28 4.89
C SER A 223 -14.10 1.61 4.15
N ILE A 224 -12.91 1.55 4.76
CA ILE A 224 -11.70 0.94 4.18
C ILE A 224 -11.11 -0.02 5.22
N GLY A 225 -10.72 -1.22 4.77
CA GLY A 225 -10.39 -2.38 5.60
C GLY A 225 -9.13 -2.22 6.45
N GLY A 226 -9.23 -1.54 7.59
CA GLY A 226 -8.21 -1.55 8.65
C GLY A 226 -8.40 -2.67 9.70
N GLY A 227 -9.46 -3.47 9.56
CA GLY A 227 -9.70 -4.66 10.40
C GLY A 227 -9.33 -5.92 9.62
N SER A 228 -8.56 -6.81 10.25
CA SER A 228 -8.38 -8.19 9.78
C SER A 228 -9.74 -8.75 9.34
N TRP A 229 -9.84 -9.21 8.09
CA TRP A 229 -10.94 -10.04 7.61
C TRP A 229 -10.87 -11.38 8.34
N ARG A 230 -11.27 -11.41 9.61
CA ARG A 230 -11.80 -12.63 10.19
C ARG A 230 -13.21 -12.72 9.67
N LEU A 231 -13.42 -13.61 8.70
CA LEU A 231 -14.75 -14.19 8.49
C LEU A 231 -15.16 -14.72 9.87
N GLY A 232 -16.05 -13.97 10.52
CA GLY A 232 -16.74 -14.48 11.68
C GLY A 232 -17.50 -15.71 11.20
N GLU A 233 -17.24 -16.83 11.84
CA GLU A 233 -18.10 -18.00 11.78
C GLU A 233 -19.52 -17.50 12.11
N ALA A 234 -20.40 -17.59 11.11
CA ALA A 234 -21.83 -17.49 11.27
C ALA A 234 -22.40 -18.91 11.34
#